data_AF-A0A182JZ52-F1
#
_entry.id   AF-A0A182JZ52-F1
#
_cell.length_a   1.000
_cell.length_b   1.000
_cell.length_c   1.000
_cell.angle_alpha   90.00
_cell.angle_beta   90.00
_cell.angle_gamma   90.00
#
_symmetry.space_group_name_H-M   'P 1'
#
loop_
_entity.id
_entity.type
_entity.pdbx_description
1 polymer ?
#
loop_
_entity_poly.entity_id
_entity_poly.type
_entity_poly.pdbx_seq_one_letter_code
_entity_poly.pdbx_strand_id
1 'polypeptide(L)' 'MDVPGNIGCVLANNQGLCLGVKGNASEQSAGIIVAISDLASKLDPSSSAPVISLESNDKICMIHKHGITGAIYKQKGA' A
#
# COMPACT_ATOMS: atom_id res chain seq x y z
N MET A 1 6.49 -10.10 7.25
CA MET A 1 5.43 -10.42 8.23
C MET A 1 6.01 -10.57 9.63
N ASP A 2 7.31 -10.75 9.75
CA ASP A 2 7.97 -11.04 11.04
C ASP A 2 8.37 -9.79 11.82
N VAL A 3 7.90 -8.62 11.37
CA VAL A 3 8.07 -7.35 12.08
C VAL A 3 6.82 -7.13 12.93
N PRO A 4 6.95 -6.95 14.26
CA PRO A 4 5.83 -6.64 15.15
C PRO A 4 4.98 -5.47 14.62
N GLY A 5 3.66 -5.63 14.69
CA GLY A 5 2.70 -4.66 14.20
C GLY A 5 2.42 -4.68 12.70
N ASN A 6 3.19 -5.37 11.86
CA ASN A 6 2.79 -5.61 10.46
C ASN A 6 1.78 -6.76 10.40
N ILE A 7 0.55 -6.46 10.01
CA ILE A 7 -0.56 -7.43 10.02
C ILE A 7 -0.96 -7.92 8.62
N GLY A 8 -0.51 -7.24 7.56
CA GLY A 8 -0.91 -7.54 6.18
C GLY A 8 -0.01 -6.88 5.15
N CYS A 9 0.07 -7.46 3.96
CA CYS A 9 0.56 -6.74 2.77
C CYS A 9 -0.08 -7.24 1.47
N VAL A 10 -0.09 -6.36 0.47
CA VAL A 10 -0.53 -6.64 -0.90
C VAL A 10 0.48 -6.04 -1.87
N LEU A 11 0.75 -6.75 -2.96
CA LEU A 11 1.55 -6.29 -4.09
C LEU A 11 0.70 -6.31 -5.36
N ALA A 12 0.83 -5.28 -6.17
CA ALA A 12 0.09 -5.11 -7.41
C ALA A 12 1.00 -4.61 -8.54
N ASN A 13 0.72 -5.02 -9.77
CA ASN A 13 1.39 -4.46 -10.94
C ASN A 13 0.81 -3.07 -11.29
N ASN A 14 1.36 -2.43 -12.32
CA ASN A 14 0.94 -1.07 -12.74
C ASN A 14 -0.49 -0.99 -13.30
N GLN A 15 -1.17 -2.12 -13.53
CA GLN A 15 -2.57 -2.17 -13.98
C GLN A 15 -3.55 -2.44 -12.83
N GLY A 16 -3.07 -2.56 -11.59
CA GLY A 16 -3.95 -2.90 -10.47
C GLY A 16 -4.22 -4.39 -10.31
N LEU A 17 -3.53 -5.27 -11.04
CA LEU A 17 -3.64 -6.71 -10.86
C LEU A 17 -2.84 -7.15 -9.64
N CYS A 18 -3.47 -7.93 -8.77
CA CYS A 18 -2.82 -8.51 -7.60
C CYS A 18 -1.71 -9.49 -8.03
N LEU A 19 -0.51 -9.30 -7.50
CA LEU A 19 0.65 -10.19 -7.66
C LEU A 19 0.82 -11.12 -6.45
N GLY A 20 0.32 -10.71 -5.29
CA GLY A 20 0.35 -11.52 -4.08
C GLY A 20 -0.12 -10.76 -2.85
N VAL A 21 -0.61 -11.52 -1.87
CA VAL A 21 -1.03 -11.03 -0.56
C VAL A 21 -0.45 -11.90 0.55
N LYS A 22 -0.30 -11.31 1.73
CA LYS A 22 0.03 -12.06 2.95
C LYS A 22 -0.70 -11.49 4.16
N GLY A 23 -1.18 -12.39 5.03
CA GLY A 23 -1.89 -12.10 6.29
C GLY A 23 -3.19 -11.33 6.09
N ASN A 24 -3.46 -10.34 6.94
CA ASN A 24 -4.73 -9.59 6.93
C ASN A 24 -4.70 -8.49 5.86
N ALA A 25 -4.72 -8.91 4.59
CA ALA A 25 -4.82 -8.07 3.41
C ALA A 25 -5.76 -8.75 2.39
N SER A 26 -6.42 -7.95 1.56
CA SER A 26 -7.34 -8.45 0.53
C SER A 26 -6.77 -8.20 -0.87
N GLU A 27 -6.79 -9.22 -1.72
CA GLU A 27 -6.40 -9.12 -3.13
C GLU A 27 -7.24 -8.10 -3.89
N GLN A 28 -8.49 -7.89 -3.46
CA GLN A 28 -9.41 -6.92 -4.06
C GLN A 28 -8.94 -5.46 -3.88
N SER A 29 -7.99 -5.22 -2.97
CA SER A 29 -7.41 -3.89 -2.77
C SER A 29 -6.33 -3.51 -3.80
N ALA A 30 -5.86 -4.44 -4.63
CA ALA A 30 -4.77 -4.20 -5.59
C ALA A 30 -5.07 -3.05 -6.57
N GLY A 31 -6.28 -2.98 -7.10
CA GLY A 31 -6.67 -1.91 -8.01
C GLY A 31 -6.67 -0.53 -7.33
N ILE A 32 -7.20 -0.46 -6.12
CA ILE A 32 -7.36 0.83 -5.43
C ILE A 32 -6.04 1.38 -4.91
N ILE A 33 -5.11 0.54 -4.44
CA ILE A 33 -3.79 1.03 -3.99
C ILE A 33 -2.98 1.59 -5.17
N VAL A 34 -3.10 0.99 -6.37
CA VAL A 34 -2.46 1.50 -7.59
C VAL A 34 -3.07 2.83 -7.99
N ALA A 35 -4.40 2.92 -8.02
CA ALA A 35 -5.09 4.16 -8.34
C ALA A 35 -4.72 5.31 -7.37
N ILE A 36 -4.65 5.03 -6.07
CA ILE A 36 -4.22 6.01 -5.06
C ILE A 36 -2.78 6.45 -5.31
N SER A 37 -1.86 5.51 -5.57
CA SER A 37 -0.46 5.84 -5.86
C SER A 37 -0.32 6.71 -7.12
N ASP A 38 -1.07 6.41 -8.18
CA ASP A 38 -1.03 7.14 -9.44
C ASP A 38 -1.68 8.52 -9.35
N LEU A 39 -2.67 8.69 -8.47
CA LEU A 39 -3.23 10.01 -8.16
C LEU A 39 -2.27 10.83 -7.30
N ALA A 40 -1.65 10.22 -6.29
CA ALA A 40 -0.70 10.89 -5.42
C ALA A 40 0.54 11.39 -6.19
N SER A 41 1.04 10.63 -7.15
CA SER A 41 2.18 11.07 -7.99
C SER A 41 1.88 12.28 -8.88
N LYS A 42 0.61 12.65 -9.04
CA LYS A 42 0.21 13.85 -9.81
C LYS A 42 0.20 15.12 -8.95
N LEU A 43 0.29 15.00 -7.63
CA LEU A 43 0.26 16.14 -6.71
C LEU A 43 1.55 16.96 -6.77
N ASP A 44 2.69 16.29 -6.98
CA ASP A 44 4.00 16.92 -7.06
C ASP A 44 4.79 16.32 -8.23
N PRO A 45 4.96 17.05 -9.34
CA PRO A 45 5.73 16.60 -10.49
C PRO A 45 7.21 16.28 -10.20
N SER A 46 7.75 16.78 -9.08
CA SER A 46 9.13 16.51 -8.65
C SER A 46 9.28 15.19 -7.88
N SER A 47 8.17 14.58 -7.43
CA SER A 47 8.15 13.34 -6.66
C SER A 47 7.35 12.26 -7.37
N SER A 48 8.05 11.40 -8.12
CA SER A 48 7.42 10.35 -8.94
C SER A 48 6.91 9.14 -8.12
N ALA A 49 7.30 9.02 -6.86
CA ALA A 49 6.95 7.89 -6.00
C ALA A 49 6.75 8.32 -4.53
N PRO A 50 5.66 9.04 -4.22
CA PRO A 50 5.37 9.39 -2.83
C PRO A 50 5.11 8.15 -1.98
N VAL A 51 5.30 8.28 -0.67
CA VAL A 51 4.79 7.32 0.32
C VAL A 51 3.45 7.85 0.81
N ILE A 52 2.39 7.07 0.65
CA ILE A 52 1.03 7.43 1.07
C ILE A 52 0.72 6.70 2.38
N SER A 53 0.29 7.42 3.41
CA SER A 53 -0.19 6.85 4.67
C SER A 53 -1.69 7.09 4.79
N LEU A 54 -2.47 6.01 4.88
CA LEU A 54 -3.90 6.06 5.22
C LEU A 54 -4.05 5.59 6.66
N GLU A 55 -4.60 6.44 7.52
CA GLU A 55 -4.72 6.17 8.95
C GLU A 55 -6.17 6.11 9.39
N SER A 56 -6.50 5.09 10.17
CA SER A 56 -7.83 4.94 10.76
C SER A 56 -7.70 4.29 12.13
N ASN A 57 -8.06 5.02 13.18
CA ASN A 57 -7.92 4.58 14.58
C ASN A 57 -6.50 4.06 14.88
N ASP A 58 -6.40 2.78 15.22
CA ASP A 58 -5.19 2.02 15.52
C ASP A 58 -4.57 1.34 14.29
N LYS A 59 -4.99 1.68 13.06
CA LYS A 59 -4.49 1.05 11.82
C LYS A 59 -3.83 2.05 10.89
N ILE A 60 -2.79 1.60 10.21
CA ILE A 60 -2.08 2.35 9.17
C ILE A 60 -1.98 1.46 7.92
N CYS A 61 -2.34 2.01 6.77
CA CYS A 61 -2.02 1.42 5.46
C CYS A 61 -1.00 2.32 4.77
N MET A 62 0.22 1.82 4.59
CA MET A 62 1.27 2.54 3.86
C MET A 62 1.36 2.02 2.44
N ILE A 63 1.21 2.90 1.44
CA ILE A 63 1.29 2.57 0.01
C ILE A 63 2.55 3.21 -0.57
N HIS A 64 3.28 2.47 -1.39
CA HIS A 64 4.43 3.00 -2.12
C HIS A 64 4.64 2.24 -3.44
N LYS A 65 5.22 2.91 -4.43
CA LYS A 65 5.44 2.37 -5.77
C LYS A 65 6.92 2.40 -6.13
N HIS A 66 7.47 1.23 -6.45
CA HIS A 66 8.83 1.06 -6.97
C HIS A 66 8.86 -0.10 -7.96
N GLY A 67 8.54 0.19 -9.22
CA GLY A 67 8.32 -0.83 -10.27
C GLY A 67 7.00 -1.62 -10.12
N ILE A 68 6.62 -1.94 -8.89
CA ILE A 68 5.32 -2.48 -8.47
C ILE A 68 4.74 -1.59 -7.35
N THR A 69 3.42 -1.59 -7.19
CA THR A 69 2.76 -0.90 -6.07
C THR A 69 2.57 -1.88 -4.93
N GLY A 70 3.05 -1.52 -3.75
CA GLY A 70 2.86 -2.30 -2.53
C GLY A 70 2.06 -1.52 -1.50
N ALA A 71 1.27 -2.23 -0.71
CA ALA A 71 0.71 -1.70 0.52
C ALA A 71 1.04 -2.59 1.73
N ILE A 72 1.38 -1.96 2.85
CA ILE A 72 1.63 -2.62 4.13
C ILE A 72 0.57 -2.14 5.13
N TYR A 73 -0.12 -3.09 5.74
CA TYR A 73 -1.08 -2.86 6.81
C TYR A 73 -0.41 -3.06 8.16
N LYS A 74 -0.50 -2.05 9.02
CA LYS A 74 0.05 -2.04 10.36
C LYS A 74 -1.02 -1.79 11.40
N GLN A 75 -0.82 -2.34 12.58
CA GLN A 75 -1.55 -1.99 13.79
C GLN A 75 -0.64 -1.14 14.71
N LYS A 76 -1.12 0.01 15.15
CA LYS A 76 -0.45 0.92 16.08
C LYS A 76 -0.45 0.29 17.47
N GLY A 77 0.72 0.27 18.12
CA GLY A 77 0.86 -0.20 19.50
C GLY A 77 1.05 -1.71 19.67
N ALA A 78 1.43 -2.42 18.60
CA ALA A 78 1.83 -3.83 18.62
C ALA A 78 3.37 -4.00 18.66
#